data_AF-A0AAU3AEC0-F1
#
_entry.id   AF-A0AAU3AEC0-F1
#
_cell.length_a   1.000
_cell.length_b   1.000
_cell.length_c   1.000
_cell.angle_alpha   90.00
_cell.angle_beta   90.00
_cell.angle_gamma   90.00
#
_symmetry.space_group_name_H-M   'P 1'
#
loop_
_entity.id
_entity.type
_entity.pdbx_description
1 polymer ?
#
loop_
_entity_poly.entity_id
_entity_poly.type
_entity_poly.pdbx_seq_one_letter_code
_entity_poly.pdbx_strand_id
1 'polypeptide(L)'
;MAAYYRNEHGESPVALRSPADVDNLIDELLGDRSENVAVLHSLERPLMPAGVPDHELMVGADGGLRGGVLAFMDDGNFVSLGPGGGRGEVIYSIMGNVAEFPERSEIPIMLVRQAVKQFLSSAGKRPACIEWQVPEIW
;
A
#
# COMPACT_ATOMS: atom_id res chain seq x y z
N MET A 1 -11.75 1.80 14.00
CA MET A 1 -11.11 2.12 12.72
C MET A 1 -10.91 0.83 11.96
N ALA A 2 -11.33 0.77 10.69
CA ALA A 2 -11.24 -0.46 9.92
C ALA A 2 -10.93 -0.16 8.45
N ALA A 3 -9.91 -0.84 7.91
CA ALA A 3 -9.65 -0.91 6.49
C ALA A 3 -9.82 -2.35 6.01
N TYR A 4 -10.08 -2.57 4.73
CA TYR A 4 -10.07 -3.92 4.17
C TYR A 4 -9.16 -4.05 2.96
N TYR A 5 -8.67 -5.26 2.73
CA TYR A 5 -8.06 -5.67 1.47
C TYR A 5 -8.73 -6.92 0.91
N ARG A 6 -8.66 -7.07 -0.42
CA ARG A 6 -9.02 -8.32 -1.08
C ARG A 6 -7.74 -9.16 -1.21
N ASN A 7 -7.72 -10.34 -0.60
CA ASN A 7 -6.67 -11.32 -0.85
C ASN A 7 -6.94 -12.00 -2.21
N GLU A 8 -5.88 -12.54 -2.82
CA GLU A 8 -5.87 -13.36 -4.04
C GLU A 8 -7.23 -14.07 -4.28
N HIS A 9 -8.01 -13.53 -5.23
CA HIS A 9 -9.25 -14.12 -5.76
C HIS A 9 -10.41 -14.44 -4.77
N GLY A 10 -10.62 -13.71 -3.67
CA GLY A 10 -11.67 -14.06 -2.68
C GLY A 10 -12.73 -12.99 -2.37
N GLU A 11 -14.01 -13.37 -2.38
CA GLU A 11 -15.20 -12.57 -1.98
C GLU A 11 -15.24 -12.16 -0.48
N SER A 12 -14.12 -12.23 0.24
CA SER A 12 -14.04 -12.01 1.69
C SER A 12 -13.00 -10.95 2.04
N PRO A 13 -13.42 -9.68 2.24
CA PRO A 13 -12.52 -8.62 2.67
C PRO A 13 -11.91 -8.94 4.05
N VAL A 14 -10.58 -8.91 4.15
CA VAL A 14 -9.88 -9.05 5.44
C VAL A 14 -9.82 -7.68 6.10
N ALA A 15 -10.41 -7.54 7.28
CA ALA A 15 -10.49 -6.27 7.99
C ALA A 15 -9.24 -6.05 8.88
N LEU A 16 -8.50 -4.96 8.63
CA LEU A 16 -7.47 -4.44 9.52
C LEU A 16 -8.15 -3.57 10.59
N ARG A 17 -8.11 -3.97 11.85
CA ARG A 17 -8.77 -3.28 12.97
C ARG A 17 -7.80 -2.80 14.04
N SER A 18 -6.58 -3.29 14.00
CA SER A 18 -5.54 -3.02 14.99
C SER A 18 -4.17 -2.85 14.32
N PRO A 19 -3.22 -2.21 15.03
CA PRO A 19 -1.82 -2.16 14.57
C PRO A 19 -1.20 -3.56 14.38
N ALA A 20 -1.65 -4.56 15.14
CA ALA A 20 -1.18 -5.94 15.00
C ALA A 20 -1.67 -6.57 13.68
N ASP A 21 -2.90 -6.26 13.25
CA ASP A 21 -3.41 -6.73 11.95
C ASP A 21 -2.57 -6.15 10.80
N VAL A 22 -2.16 -4.88 10.92
CA VAL A 22 -1.24 -4.27 9.95
C VAL A 22 0.09 -5.01 9.95
N ASP A 23 0.64 -5.34 11.12
CA ASP A 23 1.91 -6.04 11.18
C ASP A 23 1.83 -7.43 10.54
N ASN A 24 0.75 -8.17 10.80
CA ASN A 24 0.49 -9.48 10.20
C ASN A 24 0.35 -9.38 8.68
N LEU A 25 -0.40 -8.39 8.17
CA LEU A 25 -0.52 -8.15 6.72
C LEU A 25 0.85 -7.95 6.08
N ILE A 26 1.69 -7.07 6.66
CA ILE A 26 3.01 -6.81 6.09
C ILE A 26 3.90 -8.07 6.18
N ASP A 27 3.82 -8.83 7.26
CA ASP A 27 4.53 -10.12 7.37
C ASP A 27 4.08 -11.13 6.30
N GLU A 28 2.78 -11.18 5.98
CA GLU A 28 2.25 -12.02 4.89
C GLU A 28 2.78 -11.60 3.52
N LEU A 29 2.85 -10.30 3.24
CA LEU A 29 3.38 -9.77 1.97
C LEU A 29 4.90 -9.98 1.83
N LEU A 30 5.64 -9.97 2.94
CA LEU A 30 7.08 -10.26 2.96
C LEU A 30 7.40 -11.76 2.78
N GLY A 31 6.41 -12.63 2.88
CA GLY A 31 6.56 -14.06 2.63
C GLY A 31 6.94 -14.36 1.17
N ASP A 32 7.32 -15.61 0.91
CA ASP A 32 7.63 -16.07 -0.45
C ASP A 32 6.32 -16.31 -1.23
N ARG A 33 5.77 -15.25 -1.81
CA ARG A 33 4.51 -15.24 -2.57
C ARG A 33 4.75 -14.75 -3.99
N SER A 34 3.97 -15.27 -4.93
CA SER A 34 3.90 -14.73 -6.30
C SER A 34 3.29 -13.33 -6.35
N GLU A 35 2.44 -12.98 -5.37
CA GLU A 35 1.85 -11.66 -5.21
C GLU A 35 2.29 -11.04 -3.89
N ASN A 36 2.83 -9.83 -3.97
CA ASN A 36 3.46 -9.15 -2.85
C ASN A 36 2.87 -7.74 -2.64
N VAL A 37 1.62 -7.55 -3.09
CA VAL A 37 0.86 -6.31 -2.97
C VAL A 37 -0.51 -6.55 -2.33
N ALA A 38 -0.93 -5.64 -1.46
CA ALA A 38 -2.30 -5.53 -0.98
C ALA A 38 -2.89 -4.16 -1.32
N VAL A 39 -4.19 -4.12 -1.58
CA VAL A 39 -4.94 -2.89 -1.85
C VAL A 39 -5.91 -2.62 -0.71
N LEU A 40 -5.74 -1.48 -0.03
CA LEU A 40 -6.47 -1.11 1.18
C LEU A 40 -7.48 0.01 0.91
N HIS A 41 -8.66 -0.15 1.52
CA HIS A 41 -9.71 0.86 1.52
C HIS A 41 -10.22 1.09 2.94
N SER A 42 -10.31 2.35 3.36
CA SER A 42 -10.92 2.74 4.65
C SER A 42 -12.44 2.59 4.59
N LEU A 43 -13.02 1.93 5.59
CA LEU A 43 -14.48 1.83 5.76
C LEU A 43 -15.09 3.10 6.37
N GLU A 44 -14.28 4.06 6.79
CA GLU A 44 -14.72 5.30 7.43
C GLU A 44 -14.90 6.45 6.44
N ARG A 45 -14.45 6.29 5.19
CA ARG A 45 -14.63 7.29 4.13
C ARG A 45 -15.93 7.04 3.37
N PRO A 46 -16.64 8.11 2.97
CA PRO A 46 -17.83 7.96 2.16
C PRO A 46 -17.48 7.34 0.81
N LEU A 47 -18.39 6.54 0.28
CA LEU A 47 -18.30 6.08 -1.10
C LEU A 47 -18.65 7.24 -2.05
N MET A 48 -18.07 7.21 -3.24
CA MET A 48 -18.52 8.06 -4.35
C MET A 48 -19.97 7.71 -4.75
N PRO A 49 -20.69 8.60 -5.46
CA PRO A 49 -22.08 8.33 -5.89
C PRO A 49 -22.27 7.02 -6.66
N ALA A 50 -21.23 6.54 -7.35
CA ALA A 50 -21.22 5.26 -8.06
C ALA A 50 -21.09 4.03 -7.14
N GLY A 51 -21.00 4.21 -5.82
CA GLY A 51 -20.89 3.12 -4.83
C GLY A 51 -19.49 2.53 -4.71
N VAL A 52 -18.47 3.22 -5.21
CA VAL A 52 -17.05 2.80 -5.14
C VAL A 52 -16.27 3.69 -4.16
N PRO A 53 -15.17 3.19 -3.57
CA PRO A 53 -14.31 4.01 -2.71
C PRO A 53 -13.75 5.24 -3.42
N ASP A 54 -13.58 6.33 -2.69
CA ASP A 54 -13.00 7.60 -3.16
C ASP A 54 -11.47 7.66 -3.04
N HIS A 55 -10.85 6.60 -2.53
CA HIS A 55 -9.42 6.53 -2.28
C HIS A 55 -8.96 5.07 -2.30
N GLU A 56 -7.66 4.86 -2.49
CA GLU A 56 -7.02 3.56 -2.42
C GLU A 56 -5.61 3.71 -1.83
N LEU A 57 -5.19 2.77 -0.98
CA LEU A 57 -3.78 2.62 -0.60
C LEU A 57 -3.27 1.24 -1.02
N MET A 58 -2.42 1.22 -2.03
CA MET A 58 -1.67 0.05 -2.45
C MET A 58 -0.40 -0.09 -1.60
N VAL A 59 -0.14 -1.31 -1.15
CA VAL A 59 0.95 -1.66 -0.23
C VAL A 59 1.73 -2.81 -0.82
N GLY A 60 2.92 -2.55 -1.35
CA GLY A 60 3.88 -3.57 -1.77
C GLY A 60 4.94 -3.81 -0.71
N ALA A 61 5.33 -5.06 -0.48
CA ALA A 61 6.46 -5.41 0.39
C ALA A 61 7.28 -6.56 -0.19
N ASP A 62 8.61 -6.47 -0.11
CA ASP A 62 9.51 -7.49 -0.64
C ASP A 62 10.49 -7.95 0.44
N GLY A 63 10.43 -9.26 0.75
CA GLY A 63 11.26 -9.89 1.77
C GLY A 63 12.75 -9.97 1.42
N GLY A 64 13.09 -10.08 0.13
CA GLY A 64 14.46 -10.09 -0.37
C GLY A 64 15.12 -8.72 -0.29
N LEU A 65 14.36 -7.65 -0.55
CA LEU A 65 14.85 -6.27 -0.51
C LEU A 65 14.76 -5.63 0.87
N ARG A 66 13.97 -6.22 1.80
CA ARG A 66 13.62 -5.66 3.12
C ARG A 66 13.03 -4.25 3.01
N GLY A 67 12.34 -3.99 1.92
CA GLY A 67 11.73 -2.71 1.57
C GLY A 67 10.29 -2.92 1.13
N GLY A 68 9.63 -1.81 0.81
CA GLY A 68 8.31 -1.83 0.22
C GLY A 68 7.97 -0.50 -0.43
N VAL A 69 6.85 -0.49 -1.15
CA VAL A 69 6.33 0.67 -1.86
C VAL A 69 4.91 0.95 -1.40
N LEU A 70 4.55 2.22 -1.30
CA LEU A 70 3.17 2.65 -1.12
C LEU A 70 2.73 3.48 -2.31
N ALA A 71 1.55 3.20 -2.84
CA ALA A 71 0.85 4.08 -3.76
C ALA A 71 -0.49 4.48 -3.17
N PHE A 72 -0.81 5.76 -3.23
CA PHE A 72 -2.04 6.32 -2.72
C PHE A 72 -2.76 7.05 -3.84
N MET A 73 -4.03 6.70 -4.05
CA MET A 73 -4.87 7.28 -5.09
C MET A 73 -6.08 7.92 -4.42
N ASP A 74 -6.37 9.17 -4.76
CA ASP A 74 -7.59 9.92 -4.44
C ASP A 74 -7.89 10.92 -5.57
N ASP A 75 -7.98 12.22 -5.28
CA ASP A 75 -7.99 13.29 -6.29
C ASP A 75 -6.66 13.40 -7.07
N GLY A 76 -5.62 12.65 -6.67
CA GLY A 76 -4.40 12.45 -7.44
C GLY A 76 -3.73 11.10 -7.16
N ASN A 77 -2.66 10.82 -7.90
CA ASN A 77 -1.83 9.62 -7.71
C ASN A 77 -0.51 10.00 -7.05
N PHE A 78 -0.14 9.26 -6.01
CA PHE A 78 1.07 9.51 -5.26
C PHE A 78 1.79 8.20 -4.94
N VAL A 79 3.11 8.22 -5.01
CA VAL A 79 3.96 7.08 -4.66
C VAL A 79 4.90 7.49 -3.53
N SER A 80 5.25 6.56 -2.64
CA SER A 80 6.28 6.80 -1.63
C SER A 80 7.57 7.29 -2.27
N LEU A 81 8.32 8.12 -1.55
CA LEU A 81 9.64 8.59 -1.96
C LEU A 81 10.70 8.10 -0.98
N GLY A 82 11.57 7.25 -1.48
CA GLY A 82 12.69 6.65 -0.77
C GLY A 82 13.84 7.62 -0.50
N PRO A 83 14.53 7.49 0.67
CA PRO A 83 15.65 8.36 1.04
C PRO A 83 16.95 8.08 0.26
N GLY A 84 17.03 6.98 -0.49
CA GLY A 84 18.22 6.57 -1.24
C GLY A 84 18.22 7.01 -2.71
N GLY A 85 19.38 6.80 -3.37
CA GLY A 85 19.43 6.72 -4.84
C GLY A 85 18.71 5.46 -5.29
N GLY A 86 17.89 5.57 -6.35
CA GLY A 86 17.09 4.46 -6.86
C GLY A 86 17.96 3.23 -7.14
N ARG A 87 17.41 2.03 -6.89
CA ARG A 87 18.12 0.77 -7.13
C ARG A 87 17.93 0.23 -8.55
N GLY A 88 17.28 1.00 -9.42
CA GLY A 88 16.80 0.58 -10.72
C GLY A 88 15.29 0.38 -10.69
N GLU A 89 14.80 -0.57 -11.48
CA GLU A 89 13.39 -0.88 -11.66
C GLU A 89 12.74 -1.35 -10.34
N VAL A 90 11.59 -0.77 -10.00
CA VAL A 90 10.81 -1.12 -8.81
C VAL A 90 9.52 -1.78 -9.27
N ILE A 91 9.48 -3.12 -9.17
CA ILE A 91 8.37 -3.95 -9.65
C ILE A 91 7.76 -4.73 -8.49
N TYR A 92 6.44 -4.71 -8.41
CA TYR A 92 5.66 -5.55 -7.50
C TYR A 92 4.56 -6.28 -8.27
N SER A 93 4.11 -7.42 -7.76
CA SER A 93 3.13 -8.29 -8.41
C SER A 93 1.78 -8.22 -7.71
N ILE A 94 0.72 -7.96 -8.48
CA ILE A 94 -0.67 -7.88 -8.01
C ILE A 94 -1.61 -8.58 -8.99
N MET A 95 -2.42 -9.54 -8.52
CA MET A 95 -3.45 -10.23 -9.33
C MET A 95 -2.91 -10.75 -10.68
N GLY A 96 -1.73 -11.37 -10.67
CA GLY A 96 -1.04 -11.87 -11.87
C GLY A 96 -0.48 -10.80 -12.82
N ASN A 97 -0.50 -9.52 -12.45
CA ASN A 97 0.10 -8.42 -13.22
C ASN A 97 1.30 -7.82 -12.49
N VAL A 98 2.18 -7.19 -13.27
CA VAL A 98 3.31 -6.41 -12.76
C VAL A 98 2.87 -4.95 -12.63
N ALA A 99 3.11 -4.37 -11.46
CA ALA A 99 3.01 -2.94 -11.20
C ALA A 99 4.42 -2.34 -11.16
N GLU A 100 4.67 -1.38 -12.05
CA GLU A 100 5.93 -0.63 -12.14
C GLU A 100 5.83 0.67 -11.35
N PHE A 101 6.89 1.00 -10.62
CA PHE A 101 6.99 2.20 -9.81
C PHE A 101 8.25 2.99 -10.15
N PRO A 102 8.26 4.33 -9.91
CA PRO A 102 9.47 5.13 -10.04
C PRO A 102 10.65 4.56 -9.26
N GLU A 103 11.88 4.69 -9.76
CA GLU A 103 13.08 4.05 -9.19
C GLU A 103 13.35 4.38 -7.72
N ARG A 104 12.86 5.54 -7.26
CA ARG A 104 13.02 6.02 -5.88
C ARG A 104 11.78 5.75 -5.03
N SER A 105 10.97 4.76 -5.36
CA SER A 105 9.71 4.53 -4.65
C SER A 105 9.85 3.71 -3.38
N GLU A 106 10.91 2.89 -3.27
CA GLU A 106 11.07 2.00 -2.13
C GLU A 106 11.46 2.73 -0.85
N ILE A 107 10.77 2.40 0.22
CA ILE A 107 11.03 2.85 1.58
C ILE A 107 11.35 1.65 2.49
N PRO A 108 12.10 1.86 3.60
CA PRO A 108 12.31 0.82 4.59
C PRO A 108 11.01 0.20 5.08
N ILE A 109 10.98 -1.12 5.27
CA ILE A 109 9.77 -1.84 5.67
C ILE A 109 9.15 -1.33 6.99
N MET A 110 9.97 -0.79 7.88
CA MET A 110 9.50 -0.15 9.11
C MET A 110 8.66 1.10 8.84
N LEU A 111 9.00 1.88 7.81
CA LEU A 111 8.19 3.03 7.37
C LEU A 111 6.90 2.60 6.69
N VAL A 112 6.92 1.50 5.92
CA VAL A 112 5.70 0.90 5.36
C VAL A 112 4.73 0.55 6.49
N ARG A 113 5.18 -0.19 7.50
CA ARG A 113 4.35 -0.53 8.68
C ARG A 113 3.80 0.70 9.37
N GLN A 114 4.64 1.70 9.61
CA GLN A 114 4.24 2.94 10.27
C GLN A 114 3.19 3.71 9.45
N ALA A 115 3.39 3.82 8.14
CA ALA A 115 2.49 4.53 7.25
C ALA A 115 1.13 3.84 7.13
N VAL A 116 1.09 2.50 7.01
CA VAL A 116 -0.18 1.75 6.98
C VAL A 116 -0.92 1.85 8.31
N LYS A 117 -0.21 1.84 9.45
CA LYS A 117 -0.82 2.12 10.77
C LYS A 117 -1.40 3.53 10.84
N GLN A 118 -0.71 4.53 10.28
CA GLN A 118 -1.21 5.90 10.23
C GLN A 118 -2.43 6.04 9.31
N PHE A 119 -2.45 5.35 8.16
CA PHE A 119 -3.61 5.27 7.28
C PHE A 119 -4.83 4.74 8.03
N LEU A 120 -4.66 3.62 8.75
CA LEU A 120 -5.72 3.03 9.58
C LEU A 120 -6.17 4.00 10.69
N SER A 121 -5.25 4.64 11.42
CA SER A 121 -5.59 5.55 12.52
C SER A 121 -6.14 6.91 12.09
N SER A 122 -6.03 7.25 10.81
CA SER A 122 -6.46 8.55 10.26
C SER A 122 -7.72 8.45 9.41
N ALA A 123 -8.43 7.33 9.51
CA ALA A 123 -9.62 7.04 8.72
C ALA A 123 -9.36 7.06 7.20
N GLY A 124 -8.17 6.63 6.76
CA GLY A 124 -7.85 6.51 5.34
C GLY A 124 -7.30 7.77 4.69
N LYS A 125 -6.72 8.69 5.47
CA LYS A 125 -5.97 9.82 4.91
C LYS A 125 -4.59 9.34 4.44
N ARG A 126 -4.04 10.03 3.43
CA ARG A 126 -2.66 9.79 2.99
C ARG A 126 -1.70 9.94 4.17
N PRO A 127 -0.88 8.92 4.48
CA PRO A 127 0.10 8.98 5.57
C PRO A 127 1.05 10.18 5.43
N ALA A 128 1.25 10.94 6.51
CA ALA A 128 2.17 12.07 6.58
C ALA A 128 3.55 11.70 7.16
N CYS A 129 3.74 10.46 7.63
CA CYS A 129 5.02 10.01 8.21
C CYS A 129 6.06 9.59 7.17
N ILE A 130 5.76 9.72 5.88
CA ILE A 130 6.66 9.46 4.76
C ILE A 130 6.54 10.57 3.72
N GLU A 131 7.55 10.67 2.87
CA GLU A 131 7.54 11.56 1.71
C GLU A 131 6.81 10.90 0.54
N TRP A 132 6.16 11.73 -0.28
CA TRP A 132 5.42 11.31 -1.47
C TRP A 132 5.94 12.06 -2.69
N GLN A 133 5.89 11.40 -3.84
CA GLN A 133 6.14 12.01 -5.13
C GLN A 133 4.91 11.87 -6.03
N VAL A 134 4.72 12.84 -6.92
CA VAL A 134 3.81 12.68 -8.05
C VAL A 134 4.58 11.89 -9.11
N PRO A 135 4.07 10.73 -9.50
CA PRO A 135 4.75 9.90 -10.47
C PRO A 135 4.55 10.43 -11.90
N GLU A 136 5.54 10.24 -12.76
CA GLU A 136 5.50 10.73 -14.15
C GLU A 136 4.61 9.86 -15.08
N ILE A 137 4.43 8.58 -14.74
CA ILE A 137 3.67 7.60 -15.54
C ILE A 137 2.78 6.76 -14.60
N TRP A 138 1.44 6.91 -14.72
CA TRP A 138 0.38 6.09 -14.10
C TRP A 138 -0.79 5.92 -15.07
#